data_AF-F0Y4M1-F1
#
_entry.id   AF-F0Y4M1-F1
#
_cell.length_a   1.000
_cell.length_b   1.000
_cell.length_c   1.000
_cell.angle_alpha   90.00
_cell.angle_beta   90.00
_cell.angle_gamma   90.00
#
_symmetry.space_group_name_H-M   'P 1'
#
loop_
_entity.id
_entity.type
_entity.pdbx_description
1 polymer ?
#
loop_
_entity_poly.entity_id
_entity_poly.type
_entity_poly.pdbx_seq_one_letter_code
_entity_poly.pdbx_strand_id
1 'polypeptide(L)'
;ITRDEFTRGLDEISVAEADAEILERLFTMFDKMGDGQINYREFVVGVSPLARGDVPQKLQFAFELYDVDETGHVKAAEMCFVLNAMNNVASWFGDPAMQPDEI
;
A
#
# COMPACT_ATOMS: atom_id res chain seq x y z
N ILE A 1 -18.45 -1.13 4.71
CA ILE A 1 -17.38 -0.95 5.72
C ILE A 1 -17.06 0.52 5.71
N THR A 2 -17.45 1.24 6.75
CA THR A 2 -17.11 2.65 6.89
C THR A 2 -15.65 2.81 7.28
N ARG A 3 -15.12 4.03 7.14
CA ARG A 3 -13.76 4.36 7.60
C ARG A 3 -13.55 4.02 9.08
N ASP A 4 -14.49 4.39 9.94
CA ASP A 4 -14.44 4.08 11.38
C ASP A 4 -14.43 2.57 11.66
N GLU A 5 -15.24 1.79 10.94
CA GLU A 5 -15.26 0.32 11.08
C GLU A 5 -13.92 -0.29 10.63
N PHE A 6 -13.33 0.25 9.56
CA PHE A 6 -12.04 -0.18 9.06
C PHE A 6 -10.92 0.11 10.07
N THR A 7 -10.85 1.33 10.62
CA THR A 7 -9.88 1.70 11.64
C THR A 7 -10.03 0.85 12.90
N ARG A 8 -11.27 0.60 13.37
CA ARG A 8 -11.49 -0.27 14.52
C ARG A 8 -11.01 -1.70 14.31
N GLY A 9 -11.20 -2.26 13.10
CA GLY A 9 -10.69 -3.59 12.77
C GLY A 9 -9.16 -3.64 12.78
N LEU A 10 -8.50 -2.54 12.43
CA LEU A 10 -7.04 -2.41 12.44
C LEU A 10 -6.47 -2.26 13.85
N ASP A 11 -7.18 -1.55 14.73
CA ASP A 11 -6.83 -1.46 16.16
C ASP A 11 -6.88 -2.84 16.84
N GLU A 12 -7.87 -3.68 16.48
CA GLU A 12 -8.01 -5.04 17.02
C GLU A 12 -6.84 -5.96 16.64
N ILE A 13 -6.21 -5.75 15.48
CA ILE A 13 -5.03 -6.52 15.05
C ILE A 13 -3.71 -5.88 15.49
N SER A 14 -3.74 -4.83 16.33
CA SER A 14 -2.57 -4.12 16.85
C SER A 14 -1.61 -3.65 15.75
N VAL A 15 -2.13 -3.10 14.65
CA VAL A 15 -1.27 -2.45 13.65
C VAL A 15 -0.52 -1.29 14.31
N ALA A 16 0.76 -1.13 14.00
CA ALA A 16 1.55 -0.02 14.53
C ALA A 16 1.01 1.31 14.01
N GLU A 17 1.02 2.36 14.83
CA GLU A 17 0.63 3.72 14.39
C GLU A 17 1.45 4.21 13.18
N ALA A 18 2.68 3.72 13.02
CA ALA A 18 3.53 4.00 11.86
C ALA A 18 2.90 3.56 10.53
N ASP A 19 2.00 2.56 10.55
CA ASP A 19 1.32 2.04 9.37
C ASP A 19 -0.02 2.75 9.12
N ALA A 20 -0.46 3.68 9.97
CA ALA A 20 -1.74 4.37 9.80
C ALA A 20 -1.85 5.05 8.43
N GLU A 21 -0.74 5.61 7.91
CA GLU A 21 -0.70 6.24 6.60
C GLU A 21 -0.91 5.23 5.46
N ILE A 22 -0.28 4.05 5.53
CA ILE A 22 -0.45 3.03 4.48
C ILE A 22 -1.84 2.40 4.53
N LEU A 23 -2.45 2.32 5.71
CA LEU A 23 -3.82 1.85 5.91
C LEU A 23 -4.86 2.84 5.36
N GLU A 24 -4.63 4.13 5.55
CA GLU A 24 -5.47 5.19 4.97
C GLU A 24 -5.44 5.15 3.44
N ARG A 25 -4.25 4.91 2.85
CA ARG A 25 -4.10 4.68 1.42
C ARG A 25 -4.81 3.42 0.96
N LEU A 26 -4.71 2.33 1.72
CA LEU A 26 -5.40 1.06 1.43
C LEU A 26 -6.92 1.23 1.43
N PHE A 27 -7.48 1.99 2.37
CA PHE A 27 -8.91 2.30 2.40
C PHE A 27 -9.33 3.07 1.15
N THR A 28 -8.57 4.11 0.81
CA THR A 28 -8.85 4.95 -0.37
C THR A 28 -8.76 4.14 -1.67
N MET A 29 -7.81 3.21 -1.77
CA MET A 29 -7.70 2.31 -2.92
C MET A 29 -8.91 1.37 -3.04
N PHE A 30 -9.48 0.92 -1.92
CA PHE A 30 -10.65 0.02 -1.93
C PHE A 30 -11.96 0.78 -2.21
N ASP A 31 -12.12 2.02 -1.75
CA ASP A 31 -13.29 2.88 -2.00
C ASP A 31 -13.28 3.47 -3.41
N LYS A 32 -13.53 2.63 -4.42
CA LYS A 32 -13.56 3.05 -5.84
C LYS A 32 -14.79 3.89 -6.20
N MET A 33 -15.86 3.80 -5.44
CA MET A 33 -17.06 4.64 -5.61
C MET A 33 -16.89 6.02 -5.00
N GLY A 34 -15.94 6.20 -4.07
CA GLY A 34 -15.64 7.47 -3.40
C GLY A 34 -16.78 7.93 -2.48
N ASP A 35 -17.59 6.99 -1.97
CA ASP A 35 -18.72 7.30 -1.09
C ASP A 35 -18.35 7.23 0.40
N GLY A 36 -17.07 7.02 0.70
CA GLY A 36 -16.52 6.89 2.04
C GLY A 36 -16.80 5.52 2.67
N GLN A 37 -17.26 4.55 1.89
CA GLN A 37 -17.59 3.21 2.36
C GLN A 37 -17.15 2.14 1.36
N ILE A 38 -16.48 1.11 1.87
CA ILE A 38 -16.13 -0.06 1.06
C ILE A 38 -17.32 -1.01 1.06
N ASN A 39 -17.95 -1.19 -0.09
CA ASN A 39 -19.02 -2.16 -0.29
C ASN A 39 -18.47 -3.58 -0.53
N TYR A 40 -19.33 -4.60 -0.51
CA TYR A 40 -18.90 -6.00 -0.66
C TYR A 40 -18.12 -6.25 -1.96
N ARG A 41 -18.53 -5.61 -3.06
CA ARG A 41 -17.88 -5.80 -4.36
C ARG A 41 -16.49 -5.17 -4.36
N GLU A 42 -16.37 -3.96 -3.83
CA GLU A 42 -15.08 -3.27 -3.68
C GLU A 42 -14.11 -4.04 -2.80
N PHE A 43 -14.59 -4.57 -1.67
CA PHE A 43 -13.78 -5.39 -0.79
C PHE A 43 -13.26 -6.65 -1.49
N VAL A 44 -14.13 -7.39 -2.17
CA VAL A 44 -13.74 -8.62 -2.89
C VAL A 44 -12.78 -8.29 -4.04
N VAL A 45 -13.01 -7.21 -4.77
CA VAL A 45 -12.13 -6.77 -5.87
C VAL A 45 -10.77 -6.35 -5.32
N GLY A 46 -10.70 -5.55 -4.27
CA GLY A 46 -9.45 -5.07 -3.67
C GLY A 46 -8.61 -6.17 -3.02
N VAL A 47 -9.24 -7.20 -2.43
CA VAL A 47 -8.52 -8.31 -1.79
C VAL A 47 -8.12 -9.40 -2.80
N SER A 48 -8.78 -9.49 -3.95
CA SER A 48 -8.54 -10.56 -4.93
C SER A 48 -7.10 -10.66 -5.47
N PRO A 49 -6.39 -9.56 -5.78
CA PRO A 49 -5.00 -9.60 -6.28
C PRO A 49 -4.04 -10.04 -5.18
N LEU A 50 -4.30 -9.66 -3.93
CA LEU A 50 -3.52 -10.08 -2.77
C LEU A 50 -3.64 -11.59 -2.52
N ALA A 51 -4.86 -12.12 -2.63
CA ALA A 51 -5.14 -13.52 -2.33
C ALA A 51 -4.77 -14.49 -3.47
N ARG A 52 -5.03 -14.13 -4.73
CA ARG A 52 -4.92 -15.04 -5.88
C ARG A 52 -4.22 -14.43 -7.10
N GLY A 53 -3.72 -13.21 -7.01
CA GLY A 53 -3.03 -12.56 -8.13
C GLY A 53 -1.71 -13.24 -8.48
N ASP A 54 -1.37 -13.24 -9.77
CA ASP A 54 -0.03 -13.55 -10.24
C ASP A 54 0.97 -12.42 -9.89
N VAL A 55 2.27 -12.64 -10.15
CA VAL A 55 3.31 -11.66 -9.82
C VAL A 55 3.04 -10.29 -10.48
N PRO A 56 2.69 -10.20 -11.79
CA PRO A 56 2.29 -8.94 -12.41
C PRO A 56 1.12 -8.24 -11.72
N GLN A 57 0.06 -8.97 -11.36
CA GLN A 57 -1.11 -8.41 -10.68
C GLN A 57 -0.77 -7.89 -9.29
N LYS A 58 0.10 -8.58 -8.55
CA LYS A 58 0.57 -8.10 -7.25
C LYS A 58 1.44 -6.86 -7.37
N LEU A 59 2.29 -6.78 -8.40
CA LEU A 59 3.10 -5.60 -8.68
C LEU A 59 2.23 -4.41 -9.07
N GLN A 60 1.23 -4.63 -9.93
CA GLN A 60 0.27 -3.59 -10.30
C GLN A 60 -0.53 -3.11 -9.08
N PHE A 61 -1.00 -4.02 -8.23
CA PHE A 61 -1.66 -3.68 -6.98
C PHE A 61 -0.76 -2.86 -6.04
N ALA A 62 0.51 -3.25 -5.90
CA ALA A 62 1.47 -2.49 -5.12
C ALA A 62 1.68 -1.09 -5.72
N PHE A 63 1.74 -0.96 -7.05
CA PHE A 63 1.88 0.33 -7.71
C PHE A 63 0.65 1.23 -7.47
N GLU A 64 -0.56 0.68 -7.58
CA GLU A 64 -1.82 1.38 -7.28
C GLU A 64 -1.93 1.79 -5.80
N LEU A 65 -1.25 1.09 -4.88
CA LEU A 65 -1.18 1.48 -3.47
C LEU A 65 -0.31 2.73 -3.25
N TYR A 66 0.72 2.93 -4.09
CA TYR A 66 1.64 4.07 -4.00
C TYR A 66 1.20 5.26 -4.86
N ASP A 67 0.51 5.03 -5.97
CA ASP A 67 -0.04 6.06 -6.87
C ASP A 67 -1.35 6.65 -6.34
N VAL A 68 -1.26 7.43 -5.26
CA VAL A 68 -2.43 7.96 -4.52
C VAL A 68 -3.27 8.94 -5.35
N ASP A 69 -2.66 9.65 -6.31
CA ASP A 69 -3.36 10.60 -7.18
C ASP A 69 -3.93 9.96 -8.46
N GLU A 70 -3.86 8.64 -8.58
CA GLU A 70 -4.34 7.85 -9.72
C GLU A 70 -3.84 8.41 -11.06
N THR A 71 -2.63 8.96 -11.09
CA THR A 71 -2.06 9.56 -12.31
C THR A 71 -1.50 8.52 -13.28
N GLY A 72 -1.44 7.26 -12.85
CA GLY A 72 -0.74 6.17 -13.51
C GLY A 72 0.78 6.28 -13.35
N HIS A 73 1.28 7.19 -12.52
CA HIS A 73 2.69 7.50 -12.36
C HIS A 73 3.03 7.76 -10.90
N VAL A 74 3.80 6.85 -10.29
CA VAL A 74 4.37 7.10 -8.96
C VAL A 74 5.43 8.20 -9.06
N LYS A 75 5.31 9.23 -8.22
CA LYS A 75 6.29 10.34 -8.21
C LYS A 75 7.64 9.82 -7.74
N ALA A 76 8.72 10.44 -8.23
CA ALA A 76 10.08 10.07 -7.83
C ALA A 76 10.26 10.02 -6.31
N ALA A 77 9.69 10.99 -5.57
CA ALA A 77 9.74 11.02 -4.11
C ALA A 77 9.05 9.81 -3.44
N GLU A 78 7.94 9.32 -4.01
CA GLU A 78 7.20 8.16 -3.51
C GLU A 78 7.93 6.85 -3.85
N MET A 79 8.56 6.79 -5.02
CA MET A 79 9.42 5.67 -5.40
C MET A 79 10.66 5.59 -4.51
N CYS A 80 11.28 6.72 -4.15
CA CYS A 80 12.40 6.76 -3.22
C CYS A 80 12.03 6.15 -1.85
N PHE A 81 10.78 6.30 -1.39
CA PHE A 81 10.34 5.65 -0.15
C PHE A 81 10.37 4.12 -0.26
N VAL A 82 9.86 3.57 -1.38
CA VAL A 82 9.86 2.12 -1.65
C VAL A 82 11.29 1.60 -1.78
N LEU A 83 12.13 2.29 -2.55
CA LEU A 83 13.54 1.92 -2.74
C LEU A 83 14.32 1.96 -1.43
N ASN A 84 14.09 2.96 -0.57
CA ASN A 84 14.70 3.01 0.76
C ASN A 84 14.26 1.84 1.65
N ALA A 85 12.97 1.47 1.64
CA ALA A 85 12.49 0.32 2.39
C ALA A 85 13.13 -0.98 1.91
N MET A 86 13.25 -1.18 0.58
CA MET A 86 13.94 -2.32 0.00
C MET A 86 15.44 -2.32 0.33
N ASN A 87 16.09 -1.16 0.32
CA ASN A 87 17.50 -0.99 0.67
C ASN A 87 17.76 -1.35 2.15
N ASN A 88 16.86 -0.98 3.05
CA ASN A 88 16.93 -1.36 4.46
C ASN A 88 16.81 -2.87 4.65
N VAL A 89 15.94 -3.52 3.89
CA VAL A 89 15.81 -4.99 3.93
C VAL A 89 17.04 -5.67 3.34
N ALA A 90 17.54 -5.21 2.19
CA ALA A 90 18.73 -5.77 1.53
C ALA A 90 19.98 -5.63 2.40
N SER A 91 20.19 -4.46 3.00
CA SER A 91 21.29 -4.22 3.93
C SER A 91 21.21 -5.08 5.19
N TRP A 92 20.00 -5.40 5.67
CA TRP A 92 19.82 -6.37 6.75
C TRP A 92 20.30 -7.78 6.38
N PHE A 93 20.19 -8.17 5.10
CA PHE A 93 20.73 -9.43 4.58
C PHE A 93 22.22 -9.39 4.22
N GLY A 94 22.87 -8.23 4.36
CA GLY A 94 24.30 -8.05 4.11
C GLY A 94 24.65 -7.52 2.72
N ASP A 95 23.66 -7.14 1.92
CA ASP A 95 23.91 -6.43 0.66
C ASP A 95 24.42 -5.00 0.93
N PRO A 96 25.25 -4.42 0.05
CA PRO A 96 25.67 -3.03 0.20
C PRO A 96 24.47 -2.10 0.18
N ALA A 97 24.29 -1.30 1.24
CA ALA A 97 23.26 -0.28 1.27
C ALA A 97 23.58 0.81 0.24
N MET A 98 22.62 1.11 -0.64
CA MET A 98 22.70 2.28 -1.53
C MET A 98 22.73 3.56 -0.71
N GLN A 99 23.55 4.52 -1.11
CA GLN A 99 23.62 5.85 -0.49
C GLN A 99 22.39 6.67 -0.89
N PRO A 100 21.96 7.68 -0.10
CA PRO A 100 20.79 8.49 -0.41
C PRO A 100 20.87 9.24 -1.76
N ASP A 101 22.07 9.50 -2.28
CA ASP A 101 22.34 10.10 -3.58
C ASP A 101 22.30 9.10 -4.74
N GLU A 102 22.25 7.80 -4.44
CA GLU A 102 22.14 6.69 -5.39
C GLU A 102 20.70 6.14 -5.50
N ILE A 103 19.78 6.65 -4.67
CA ILE A 103 18.35 6.24 -4.59
C ILE A 103 17.44 7.18 -5.36
#